data_AF-A0A958ZCQ3-F1
#
_entry.id   AF-A0A958ZCQ3-F1
#
_cell.length_a   1.000
_cell.length_b   1.000
_cell.length_c   1.000
_cell.angle_alpha   90.00
_cell.angle_beta   90.00
_cell.angle_gamma   90.00
#
_symmetry.space_group_name_H-M   'P 1'
#
loop_
_entity.id
_entity.type
_entity.pdbx_description
1 polymer ?
#
loop_
_entity_poly.entity_id
_entity_poly.type
_entity_poly.pdbx_seq_one_letter_code
_entity_poly.pdbx_strand_id
1 'polypeptide(L)' 'QFLYCGKQNPELYFDEQIRHGISSFSSLSNRTEVENGLSELRKDIDSGKIEEIIKSYENDLGDYLYVIGKKASR' A
#
# COMPACT_ATOMS: atom_id res chain seq x y z
N GLN A 1 8.51 3.60 5.74
CA GLN A 1 7.14 4.14 5.84
C GLN A 1 6.21 2.98 6.18
N PHE A 2 5.01 3.22 6.72
CA PHE A 2 4.10 2.12 7.03
C PHE A 2 3.45 1.58 5.74
N LEU A 3 2.86 0.38 5.81
CA LEU A 3 2.10 -0.21 4.69
C LEU A 3 1.12 0.83 4.12
N TYR A 4 0.72 0.73 2.85
CA TYR A 4 -0.35 1.57 2.27
C TYR A 4 -0.10 3.09 2.18
N CYS A 5 1.10 3.58 2.49
CA CYS A 5 1.46 5.00 2.42
C CYS A 5 1.33 5.61 1.01
N GLY A 6 1.43 4.79 -0.04
CA GLY A 6 1.28 5.21 -1.43
C GLY A 6 -0.14 5.08 -1.98
N LYS A 7 -1.17 4.78 -1.16
CA LYS A 7 -2.56 4.59 -1.63
C LYS A 7 -3.05 5.74 -2.52
N GLN A 8 -2.80 6.98 -2.07
CA GLN A 8 -3.22 8.21 -2.77
C GLN A 8 -2.11 8.79 -3.67
N ASN A 9 -0.90 8.23 -3.59
CA ASN A 9 0.24 8.63 -4.41
C ASN A 9 1.07 7.38 -4.77
N PRO A 10 0.61 6.58 -5.74
CA PRO A 10 1.20 5.30 -6.07
C PRO A 10 2.63 5.41 -6.65
N GLU A 11 3.02 6.59 -7.14
CA GLU A 11 4.38 6.87 -7.60
C GLU A 11 5.44 6.64 -6.50
N LEU A 12 5.06 6.79 -5.23
CA LEU A 12 5.94 6.50 -4.09
C LEU A 12 6.47 5.07 -4.09
N TYR A 13 5.72 4.12 -4.64
CA TYR A 13 6.15 2.73 -4.66
C TYR A 13 7.27 2.46 -5.66
N PHE A 14 7.63 3.39 -6.56
CA PHE A 14 8.80 3.25 -7.44
C PHE A 14 10.11 3.64 -6.75
N ASP A 15 10.06 4.38 -5.64
CA ASP A 15 11.25 4.62 -4.81
C ASP A 15 11.61 3.35 -4.01
N GLU A 16 12.81 2.84 -4.25
CA GLU A 16 13.30 1.65 -3.57
C GLU A 16 13.43 1.85 -2.06
N GLN A 17 13.76 3.05 -1.59
CA GLN A 17 13.86 3.34 -0.15
C GLN A 17 12.50 3.28 0.54
N ILE A 18 11.42 3.66 -0.17
CA ILE A 18 10.05 3.49 0.32
C ILE A 18 9.74 2.01 0.49
N ARG A 19 10.05 1.19 -0.53
CA ARG A 19 9.84 -0.27 -0.48
C ARG A 19 10.67 -0.92 0.62
N HIS A 20 11.95 -0.58 0.77
CA HIS A 20 12.80 -1.08 1.86
C HIS A 20 12.26 -0.74 3.25
N GLY A 21 11.60 0.42 3.38
CA GLY A 21 10.96 0.84 4.61
C GLY A 21 9.66 0.11 4.95
N ILE A 22 9.16 -0.77 4.09
CA ILE A 22 7.93 -1.56 4.26
C ILE A 22 8.33 -3.03 4.39
N SER A 23 8.08 -3.62 5.55
CA SER A 23 8.53 -4.99 5.88
C SER A 23 8.02 -6.06 4.92
N SER A 24 6.79 -5.89 4.40
CA SER A 24 6.21 -6.79 3.40
C SER A 24 7.02 -6.81 2.10
N PHE A 25 7.69 -5.70 1.74
CA PHE A 25 8.57 -5.63 0.57
C PHE A 25 9.99 -6.15 0.89
N SER A 26 10.57 -5.74 2.02
CA SER A 26 11.99 -6.02 2.34
C SER A 26 12.28 -7.45 2.78
N SER A 27 11.34 -8.09 3.48
CA SER A 27 11.64 -9.30 4.26
C SER A 27 11.15 -10.59 3.61
N LEU A 28 10.19 -10.52 2.68
CA LEU A 28 9.42 -11.68 2.25
C LEU A 28 9.06 -11.71 0.75
N SER A 29 9.45 -10.72 -0.04
CA SER A 29 8.97 -10.61 -1.42
C SER A 29 9.82 -11.41 -2.40
N ASN A 30 9.15 -12.12 -3.30
CA ASN A 30 9.80 -12.61 -4.51
C ASN A 30 10.13 -11.42 -5.42
N ARG A 31 11.40 -11.27 -5.82
CA ARG A 31 11.83 -10.17 -6.70
C ARG A 31 10.99 -10.08 -7.99
N THR A 32 10.70 -11.22 -8.61
CA THR A 32 9.90 -11.28 -9.84
C THR A 32 8.48 -10.79 -9.61
N GLU A 33 7.89 -11.10 -8.46
CA GLU A 33 6.54 -10.61 -8.10
C GLU A 33 6.53 -9.08 -7.96
N VAL A 34 7.55 -8.52 -7.29
CA VAL A 34 7.67 -7.07 -7.12
C VAL A 34 7.87 -6.37 -8.45
N GLU A 35 8.75 -6.87 -9.32
CA GLU A 35 9.00 -6.31 -10.65
C GLU A 35 7.74 -6.35 -11.52
N ASN A 36 7.00 -7.47 -11.50
CA ASN A 36 5.73 -7.59 -12.21
C ASN A 36 4.68 -6.61 -11.65
N GLY A 37 4.55 -6.52 -10.33
CA GLY A 37 3.62 -5.59 -9.68
C GLY A 37 3.93 -4.12 -10.02
N LEU A 38 5.21 -3.72 -10.04
CA LEU A 38 5.61 -2.37 -10.42
C LEU A 38 5.32 -2.08 -11.91
N SER A 39 5.51 -3.07 -12.78
CA SER A 39 5.18 -2.95 -14.21
C SER A 39 3.68 -2.74 -14.43
N GLU A 40 2.82 -3.53 -13.77
CA GLU A 40 1.37 -3.35 -13.85
C GLU A 40 0.92 -2.02 -13.23
N LEU A 41 1.51 -1.62 -12.09
CA LEU A 41 1.23 -0.33 -11.46
C LEU A 41 1.57 0.83 -12.40
N ARG A 42 2.69 0.76 -13.13
CA ARG A 42 3.08 1.77 -14.12
C ARG A 42 2.04 1.89 -15.23
N LYS A 43 1.56 0.76 -15.76
CA LYS A 43 0.50 0.74 -16.79
C LYS A 43 -0.79 1.36 -16.30
N ASP A 44 -1.20 1.06 -15.06
CA ASP A 44 -2.43 1.63 -14.48
C ASP A 44 -2.29 3.15 -14.23
N ILE A 45 -1.11 3.64 -13.86
CA ILE A 45 -0.84 5.08 -13.74
C ILE A 45 -0.84 5.75 -15.12
N ASP A 46 -0.11 5.20 -16.09
CA ASP A 46 -0.01 5.77 -17.44
C ASP A 46 -1.36 5.85 -18.17
N SER A 47 -2.23 4.86 -17.92
CA SER A 47 -3.57 4.81 -18.51
C SER A 47 -4.62 5.64 -17.75
N GLY A 48 -4.30 6.17 -16.57
CA GLY A 48 -5.25 6.84 -15.68
C GLY A 48 -6.20 5.91 -14.92
N LYS A 49 -6.18 4.60 -15.21
CA LYS A 49 -7.00 3.57 -14.54
C LYS A 49 -6.78 3.53 -13.03
N ILE A 50 -5.60 3.93 -12.56
CA ILE A 50 -5.27 3.99 -11.14
C ILE A 50 -6.24 4.90 -10.35
N GLU A 51 -6.75 5.97 -10.97
CA GLU A 51 -7.68 6.90 -10.32
C GLU A 51 -9.04 6.23 -10.06
N GLU A 52 -9.52 5.44 -11.03
CA GLU A 52 -10.76 4.66 -10.88
C GLU A 52 -10.62 3.62 -9.77
N ILE A 53 -9.46 2.94 -9.71
CA ILE A 53 -9.14 1.96 -8.67
C ILE A 53 -9.14 2.66 -7.31
N ILE A 54 -8.37 3.73 -7.12
CA ILE A 54 -8.28 4.45 -5.84
C ILE A 54 -9.66 4.88 -5.37
N LYS A 55 -10.46 5.46 -6.26
CA LYS A 55 -11.83 5.89 -5.97
C LYS A 55 -12.73 4.74 -5.53
N SER A 56 -12.59 3.56 -6.13
CA SER A 56 -13.40 2.38 -5.77
C SER A 56 -13.17 1.89 -4.33
N TYR A 57 -12.04 2.26 -3.70
CA TYR A 57 -11.69 1.90 -2.32
C TYR A 57 -11.90 3.06 -1.32
N GLU A 58 -12.51 4.17 -1.74
CA GLU A 58 -12.88 5.26 -0.84
C GLU A 58 -13.94 4.79 0.16
N ASN A 59 -13.74 5.18 1.42
CA ASN A 59 -14.66 4.92 2.51
C ASN A 59 -14.41 5.92 3.65
N ASP A 60 -15.41 6.09 4.52
CA ASP A 60 -15.34 7.02 5.66
C ASP A 60 -14.79 6.37 6.94
N LEU A 61 -14.27 5.13 6.87
CA LEU A 61 -13.78 4.36 8.03
C LEU A 61 -12.26 4.48 8.22
N GLY A 62 -11.53 4.82 7.16
CA GLY A 62 -10.07 4.85 7.12
C GLY A 62 -9.44 3.47 6.95
N ASP A 63 -8.12 3.46 6.74
CA ASP A 63 -7.36 2.23 6.43
C ASP A 63 -6.76 1.55 7.68
N TYR A 64 -6.81 2.22 8.84
CA TYR A 64 -6.25 1.73 10.09
C TYR A 64 -7.22 1.89 11.25
N LEU A 65 -7.31 0.85 12.08
CA LEU A 65 -8.11 0.85 13.29
C LEU A 65 -7.21 0.75 14.52
N TYR A 66 -7.52 1.55 15.54
CA TYR A 66 -6.98 1.36 16.87
C TYR A 66 -7.84 0.37 17.65
N VAL A 67 -7.20 -0.67 18.19
CA VAL A 67 -7.85 -1.61 19.11
C VAL A 67 -7.41 -1.27 20.53
N ILE A 68 -8.34 -0.87 21.38
CA ILE A 68 -8.06 -0.51 22.78
C ILE A 68 -8.55 -1.64 23.69
N GLY A 69 -7.62 -2.40 24.26
CA GLY A 69 -7.92 -3.42 25.26
C GLY A 69 -8.26 -2.79 26.61
N LYS A 70 -9.35 -3.21 27.24
CA LYS A 70 -9.70 -2.85 28.62
C LYS A 70 -9.42 -4.03 29.54
N LYS A 71 -8.90 -3.74 30.75
CA LYS A 71 -8.78 -4.75 31.81
C LYS A 71 -10.19 -5.26 32.14
N ALA A 72 -10.37 -6.59 32.15
CA ALA A 72 -11.61 -7.19 32.61
C ALA A 72 -11.88 -6.76 34.06
N SER A 73 -13.04 -6.17 34.31
CA SER A 73 -13.49 -5.89 35.67
C SER A 73 -13.62 -7.21 36.41
N ARG A 74 -12.92 -7.33 37.55
CA ARG A 74 -13.06 -8.45 38.48
C ARG A 74 -14.32 -8.31 39.29
#